data_AF-T0RN17-F1
#
_entry.id   AF-T0RN17-F1
#
_cell.length_a   1.000
_cell.length_b   1.000
_cell.length_c   1.000
_cell.angle_alpha   90.00
_cell.angle_beta   90.00
_cell.angle_gamma   90.00
#
_symmetry.space_group_name_H-M   'P 1'
#
loop_
_entity.id
_entity.type
_entity.pdbx_description
1 polymer ?
#
loop_
_entity_poly.entity_id
_entity_poly.type
_entity_poly.pdbx_seq_one_letter_code
_entity_poly.pdbx_strand_id
1 'polypeptide(L)'
;MKKLIALAAIALSMNTMAISETDSWETIKATSGVKLENTWAFVGKITNVFNVCVDGENLRTLNKEAVYGYGPHRGGDKDPVRVITGYKYYTYPINYTYESRVCTGKNDNRCKMVTTEVNQKLDREITVSKFVREVGSRDNKRPVYKTLFKKSFSIPSCL
;
A
#
# COMPACT_ATOMS: atom_id res chain seq x y z
N MET A 1 -15.71 55.85 -27.60
CA MET A 1 -15.36 55.17 -26.34
C MET A 1 -15.75 53.70 -26.42
N LYS A 2 -14.79 52.79 -26.65
CA LYS A 2 -14.97 51.35 -26.44
C LYS A 2 -13.65 50.81 -25.88
N LYS A 3 -13.63 50.55 -24.57
CA LYS A 3 -12.47 49.96 -23.88
C LYS A 3 -12.57 48.45 -24.06
N LEU A 4 -11.62 47.86 -24.79
CA LEU A 4 -11.39 46.41 -24.76
C LEU A 4 -10.50 46.13 -23.55
N ILE A 5 -11.10 45.60 -22.49
CA ILE A 5 -10.36 45.05 -21.35
C ILE A 5 -9.89 43.67 -21.81
N ALA A 6 -8.63 43.58 -22.22
CA ALA A 6 -7.97 42.30 -22.43
C ALA A 6 -7.78 41.63 -21.05
N LEU A 7 -8.59 40.61 -20.76
CA LEU A 7 -8.29 39.70 -19.66
C LEU A 7 -7.01 38.95 -20.04
N ALA A 8 -5.89 39.34 -19.42
CA ALA A 8 -4.69 38.54 -19.39
C ALA A 8 -5.04 37.22 -18.69
N ALA A 9 -5.12 36.13 -19.45
CA ALA A 9 -5.07 34.80 -18.90
C ALA A 9 -3.68 34.61 -18.27
N ILE A 10 -3.60 34.81 -16.96
CA ILE A 10 -2.44 34.43 -16.17
C ILE A 10 -2.37 32.91 -16.27
N ALA A 11 -1.51 32.41 -17.17
CA ALA A 11 -1.05 31.04 -17.10
C ALA A 11 -0.33 30.90 -15.76
N LEU A 12 -1.02 30.38 -14.75
CA LEU A 12 -0.39 29.89 -13.54
C LEU A 12 0.54 28.76 -13.99
N SER A 13 1.81 29.11 -14.22
CA SER A 13 2.89 28.15 -14.19
C SER A 13 2.77 27.43 -12.85
N MET A 14 2.23 26.21 -12.86
CA MET A 14 2.24 25.36 -11.69
C MET A 14 3.71 25.07 -11.41
N ASN A 15 4.33 25.93 -10.60
CA ASN A 15 5.53 25.56 -9.89
C ASN A 15 5.13 24.28 -9.15
N THR A 16 5.72 23.16 -9.54
CA THR A 16 5.65 21.93 -8.74
C THR A 16 6.15 22.32 -7.36
N MET A 17 5.25 22.63 -6.44
CA MET A 17 5.62 22.95 -5.07
C MET A 17 6.44 21.77 -4.57
N ALA A 18 7.63 22.05 -4.08
CA ALA A 18 8.49 21.01 -3.52
C ALA A 18 7.74 20.40 -2.33
N ILE A 19 7.35 19.14 -2.47
CA ILE A 19 6.73 18.36 -1.41
C ILE A 19 7.63 18.38 -0.17
N SER A 20 7.02 18.58 1.00
CA SER A 20 7.68 18.77 2.27
C SER A 20 7.08 17.90 3.36
N GLU A 21 7.81 17.73 4.46
CA GLU A 21 7.36 16.94 5.61
C GLU A 21 6.10 17.53 6.28
N THR A 22 5.85 18.84 6.13
CA THR A 22 4.68 19.51 6.70
C THR A 22 3.41 19.29 5.88
N ASP A 23 3.50 18.82 4.62
CA ASP A 23 2.35 18.60 3.76
C ASP A 23 1.47 17.45 4.28
N SER A 24 0.15 17.52 4.09
CA SER A 24 -0.74 16.45 4.53
C SER A 24 -0.49 15.15 3.76
N TRP A 25 -0.89 14.00 4.35
CA TRP A 25 -0.74 12.71 3.68
C TRP A 25 -1.56 12.62 2.39
N GLU A 26 -2.68 13.33 2.29
CA GLU A 26 -3.50 13.44 1.08
C GLU A 26 -2.71 14.11 -0.04
N THR A 27 -2.08 15.26 0.25
CA THR A 27 -1.22 15.98 -0.68
C THR A 27 -0.02 15.14 -1.11
N ILE A 28 0.64 14.48 -0.16
CA ILE A 28 1.81 13.63 -0.43
C ILE A 28 1.42 12.46 -1.36
N LYS A 29 0.30 11.76 -1.09
CA LYS A 29 -0.19 10.65 -1.90
C LYS A 29 -0.65 11.06 -3.30
N ALA A 30 -1.18 12.27 -3.44
CA ALA A 30 -1.61 12.80 -4.73
C ALA A 30 -0.43 13.26 -5.62
N THR A 31 0.76 13.41 -5.04
CA THR A 31 1.94 13.90 -5.77
C THR A 31 2.54 12.81 -6.66
N SER A 32 2.55 13.05 -7.97
CA SER A 32 3.14 12.12 -8.95
C SER A 32 4.66 11.97 -8.78
N GLY A 33 5.19 10.76 -9.01
CA GLY A 33 6.63 10.50 -8.99
C GLY A 33 7.25 10.37 -7.60
N VAL A 34 6.41 10.36 -6.56
CA VAL A 34 6.79 10.04 -5.19
C VAL A 34 6.58 8.55 -4.93
N LYS A 35 7.57 7.92 -4.29
CA LYS A 35 7.50 6.56 -3.77
C LYS A 35 7.38 6.62 -2.26
N LEU A 36 6.42 5.86 -1.73
CA LEU A 36 6.18 5.71 -0.29
C LEU A 36 6.59 4.31 0.13
N GLU A 37 7.49 4.20 1.11
CA GLU A 37 7.98 2.92 1.64
C GLU A 37 7.47 2.69 3.06
N ASN A 38 7.49 1.43 3.53
CA ASN A 38 6.97 1.02 4.84
C ASN A 38 5.46 1.26 5.03
N THR A 39 4.70 1.24 3.94
CA THR A 39 3.26 1.53 3.91
C THR A 39 2.36 0.30 3.98
N TRP A 40 2.87 -0.87 4.38
CA TRP A 40 2.10 -2.13 4.33
C TRP A 40 1.37 -2.44 5.64
N ALA A 41 0.17 -3.02 5.61
CA ALA A 41 -0.56 -3.55 6.77
C ALA A 41 -1.13 -4.94 6.43
N PHE A 42 -1.44 -5.76 7.44
CA PHE A 42 -2.04 -7.07 7.22
C PHE A 42 -3.44 -7.16 7.84
N VAL A 43 -4.42 -7.46 6.99
CA VAL A 43 -5.85 -7.58 7.33
C VAL A 43 -6.43 -8.92 6.87
N GLY A 44 -5.60 -9.98 6.87
CA GLY A 44 -5.86 -11.24 6.17
C GLY A 44 -5.36 -11.24 4.73
N LYS A 45 -4.83 -10.09 4.29
CA LYS A 45 -3.97 -9.90 3.12
C LYS A 45 -3.12 -8.67 3.33
N ILE A 46 -2.02 -8.57 2.58
CA ILE A 46 -1.18 -7.37 2.57
C ILE A 46 -1.94 -6.25 1.85
N THR A 47 -2.07 -5.10 2.51
CA THR A 47 -2.69 -3.88 1.98
C THR A 47 -1.87 -2.66 2.39
N ASN A 48 -2.31 -1.46 2.03
CA ASN A 48 -1.67 -0.21 2.43
C ASN A 48 -2.20 0.30 3.79
N VAL A 49 -1.34 0.81 4.66
CA VAL A 49 -1.70 1.43 5.96
C VAL A 49 -2.68 2.59 5.81
N PHE A 50 -2.69 3.28 4.67
CA PHE A 50 -3.65 4.34 4.38
C PHE A 50 -5.07 3.85 4.07
N ASN A 51 -5.23 2.52 3.88
CA ASN A 51 -6.50 1.89 3.52
C ASN A 51 -7.09 1.04 4.66
N VAL A 52 -6.58 1.21 5.89
CA VAL A 52 -7.03 0.46 7.06
C VAL A 52 -7.33 1.41 8.23
N CYS A 53 -8.09 0.90 9.19
CA CYS A 53 -8.37 1.54 10.47
C CYS A 53 -8.32 0.52 11.62
N VAL A 54 -8.17 1.00 12.85
CA VAL A 54 -8.25 0.21 14.08
C VAL A 54 -9.70 0.00 14.47
N ASP A 55 -10.12 -1.27 14.58
CA ASP A 55 -11.45 -1.72 14.98
C ASP A 55 -11.33 -2.62 16.23
N GLY A 56 -11.35 -2.00 17.41
CA GLY A 56 -11.04 -2.66 18.67
C GLY A 56 -9.62 -3.24 18.67
N GLU A 57 -9.50 -4.57 18.76
CA GLU A 57 -8.21 -5.29 18.76
C GLU A 57 -7.73 -5.70 17.36
N ASN A 58 -8.44 -5.28 16.30
CA ASN A 58 -8.17 -5.67 14.92
C ASN A 58 -7.80 -4.46 14.05
N LEU A 59 -7.06 -4.73 12.98
CA LEU A 59 -7.02 -3.85 11.81
C LEU A 59 -8.11 -4.29 10.83
N ARG A 60 -8.83 -3.31 10.29
CA ARG A 60 -9.90 -3.52 9.29
C ARG A 60 -9.67 -2.65 8.07
N THR A 61 -10.05 -3.10 6.87
CA THR A 61 -10.07 -2.23 5.68
C THR A 61 -11.07 -1.07 5.86
N LEU A 62 -10.76 0.09 5.28
CA LEU A 62 -11.67 1.25 5.30
C LEU A 62 -12.95 1.00 4.49
N ASN A 63 -12.82 0.24 3.39
CA ASN A 63 -13.92 -0.09 2.49
C ASN A 63 -14.14 -1.60 2.43
N LYS A 64 -15.36 -2.01 2.05
CA LYS A 64 -15.61 -3.40 1.68
C LYS A 64 -14.89 -3.70 0.37
N GLU A 65 -14.23 -4.83 0.32
CA GLU A 65 -13.48 -5.26 -0.84
C GLU A 65 -14.05 -6.56 -1.41
N ALA A 66 -13.89 -6.75 -2.72
CA ALA A 66 -14.44 -7.89 -3.44
C ALA A 66 -13.84 -9.21 -2.94
N VAL A 67 -14.71 -10.18 -2.66
CA VAL A 67 -14.36 -11.58 -2.46
C VAL A 67 -14.53 -12.30 -3.78
N TYR A 68 -13.48 -12.98 -4.21
CA TYR A 68 -13.47 -13.75 -5.45
C TYR A 68 -13.71 -15.22 -5.16
N GLY A 69 -14.65 -15.82 -5.88
CA GLY A 69 -14.86 -17.26 -5.95
C GLY A 69 -14.77 -17.76 -7.39
N TYR A 70 -15.17 -19.01 -7.57
CA TYR A 70 -15.21 -19.67 -8.88
C TYR A 70 -16.66 -19.72 -9.37
N GLY A 71 -16.88 -19.25 -10.59
CA GLY A 71 -18.17 -19.31 -11.25
C GLY A 71 -18.52 -20.73 -11.73
N PRO A 72 -19.73 -20.94 -12.24
CA PRO A 72 -20.14 -22.23 -12.80
C PRO A 72 -19.18 -22.62 -13.94
N HIS A 73 -18.74 -23.89 -13.93
CA HIS A 73 -17.91 -24.44 -15.00
C HIS A 73 -18.72 -24.42 -16.30
N ARG A 74 -18.21 -23.77 -17.34
CA ARG A 74 -18.90 -23.65 -18.64
C ARG A 74 -18.71 -24.90 -19.53
N GLY A 75 -18.40 -26.05 -18.94
CA GLY A 75 -18.11 -27.31 -19.64
C GLY A 75 -16.73 -27.33 -20.33
N GLY A 76 -16.14 -28.54 -20.42
CA GLY A 76 -14.81 -28.81 -21.01
C GLY A 76 -13.63 -28.61 -20.04
N ASP A 77 -12.39 -28.74 -20.53
CA ASP A 77 -11.12 -28.52 -19.80
C ASP A 77 -10.83 -27.03 -19.48
N LYS A 78 -11.87 -26.20 -19.38
CA LYS A 78 -11.71 -24.77 -19.13
C LYS A 78 -11.65 -24.53 -17.63
N ASP A 79 -10.60 -23.85 -17.20
CA ASP A 79 -10.48 -23.36 -15.83
C ASP A 79 -11.72 -22.56 -15.41
N PRO A 80 -12.17 -22.72 -14.16
CA PRO A 80 -13.31 -21.97 -13.66
C PRO A 80 -13.04 -20.46 -13.71
N VAL A 81 -14.00 -19.71 -14.27
CA VAL A 81 -13.93 -18.25 -14.35
C VAL A 81 -14.01 -17.66 -12.94
N ARG A 82 -13.05 -16.79 -12.59
CA ARG A 82 -13.07 -16.07 -11.32
C ARG A 82 -14.19 -15.02 -11.34
N VAL A 83 -15.11 -15.09 -10.38
CA VAL A 83 -16.25 -14.17 -10.26
C VAL A 83 -16.29 -13.53 -8.88
N ILE A 84 -16.86 -12.33 -8.77
CA ILE A 84 -17.09 -11.67 -7.49
C ILE A 84 -18.28 -12.36 -6.82
N THR A 85 -18.05 -12.93 -5.63
CA THR A 85 -19.08 -13.65 -4.86
C THR A 85 -19.61 -12.85 -3.68
N GLY A 86 -19.01 -11.69 -3.39
CA GLY A 86 -19.49 -10.78 -2.35
C GLY A 86 -18.49 -9.68 -2.05
N TYR A 87 -18.80 -8.88 -1.05
CA TYR A 87 -17.94 -7.81 -0.55
C TYR A 87 -17.89 -7.88 0.97
N LYS A 88 -16.69 -7.78 1.54
CA LYS A 88 -16.52 -7.77 2.99
C LYS A 88 -15.43 -6.80 3.42
N TYR A 89 -15.50 -6.40 4.69
CA TYR A 89 -14.33 -5.82 5.34
C TYR A 89 -13.34 -6.95 5.63
N TYR A 90 -12.10 -6.76 5.19
CA TYR A 90 -11.01 -7.63 5.62
C TYR A 90 -10.56 -7.18 7.00
N THR A 91 -10.42 -8.13 7.92
CA THR A 91 -10.07 -7.86 9.32
C THR A 91 -9.04 -8.86 9.80
N TYR A 92 -8.12 -8.41 10.64
CA TYR A 92 -7.13 -9.28 11.28
C TYR A 92 -6.64 -8.69 12.60
N PRO A 93 -6.32 -9.54 13.61
CA PRO A 93 -5.84 -9.05 14.90
C PRO A 93 -4.56 -8.23 14.79
N ILE A 94 -4.45 -7.18 15.60
CA ILE A 94 -3.22 -6.41 15.77
C ILE A 94 -2.14 -7.29 16.40
N ASN A 95 -2.53 -8.12 17.37
CA ASN A 95 -1.69 -9.12 18.00
C ASN A 95 -2.14 -10.50 17.58
N TYR A 96 -1.26 -11.30 16.99
CA TYR A 96 -1.57 -12.66 16.59
C TYR A 96 -0.36 -13.58 16.70
N THR A 97 -0.62 -14.88 16.81
CA THR A 97 0.41 -15.91 16.75
C THR A 97 0.25 -16.70 15.47
N TYR A 98 1.37 -17.11 14.88
CA TYR A 98 1.37 -18.07 13.79
C TYR A 98 2.48 -19.09 14.00
N GLU A 99 2.24 -20.31 13.52
CA GLU A 99 3.24 -21.36 13.54
C GLU A 99 3.91 -21.45 12.18
N SER A 100 5.24 -21.49 12.18
CA SER A 100 6.03 -21.73 10.98
C SER A 100 6.89 -22.97 11.13
N ARG A 101 6.97 -23.76 10.07
CA ARG A 101 7.89 -24.88 10.01
C ARG A 101 9.25 -24.35 9.59
N VAL A 102 10.19 -24.33 10.53
CA VAL A 102 11.58 -23.93 10.27
C VAL A 102 12.42 -25.19 10.13
N CYS A 103 12.98 -25.40 8.94
CA CYS A 103 13.83 -26.54 8.63
C CYS A 103 15.30 -26.09 8.57
N THR A 104 16.19 -26.94 9.09
CA THR A 104 17.63 -26.73 9.05
C THR A 104 18.33 -27.99 8.52
N GLY A 105 19.38 -27.83 7.71
CA GLY A 105 20.12 -28.95 7.09
C GLY A 105 19.81 -29.16 5.61
N LYS A 106 20.57 -30.06 4.95
CA LYS A 106 20.28 -30.48 3.57
C LYS A 106 18.95 -31.26 3.53
N ASN A 107 18.13 -30.98 2.53
CA ASN A 107 16.85 -31.65 2.27
C ASN A 107 15.83 -31.54 3.42
N ASP A 108 15.82 -30.44 4.17
CA ASP A 108 14.79 -30.15 5.18
C ASP A 108 14.58 -31.26 6.23
N ASN A 109 15.65 -31.99 6.58
CA ASN A 109 15.56 -33.19 7.44
C ASN A 109 15.48 -32.89 8.94
N ARG A 110 15.66 -31.65 9.38
CA ARG A 110 15.48 -31.21 10.77
C ARG A 110 14.54 -30.03 10.84
N CYS A 111 13.25 -30.31 10.84
CA CYS A 111 12.21 -29.30 10.95
C CYS A 111 11.63 -29.25 12.35
N LYS A 112 11.34 -28.05 12.82
CA LYS A 112 10.55 -27.81 14.03
C LYS A 112 9.45 -26.80 13.74
N MET A 113 8.33 -26.95 14.42
CA MET A 113 7.30 -25.91 14.46
C MET A 113 7.77 -24.81 15.42
N VAL A 114 7.70 -23.57 14.97
CA VAL A 114 8.06 -22.38 15.75
C VAL A 114 6.86 -21.46 15.78
N THR A 115 6.29 -21.26 16.97
CA THR A 115 5.26 -20.26 17.22
C THR A 115 5.92 -18.89 17.29
N THR A 116 5.40 -17.95 16.52
CA THR A 116 5.86 -16.56 16.48
C THR A 116 4.70 -15.65 16.84
N GLU A 117 4.90 -14.80 17.84
CA GLU A 117 3.98 -13.73 18.18
C GLU A 117 4.31 -12.50 17.33
N VAL A 118 3.28 -11.89 16.76
CA VAL A 118 3.38 -10.71 15.90
C VAL A 118 2.51 -9.61 16.47
N ASN A 119 3.11 -8.44 16.66
CA ASN A 119 2.41 -7.18 16.91
C ASN A 119 2.51 -6.31 15.66
N GLN A 120 1.36 -5.99 15.06
CA GLN A 120 1.28 -5.08 13.93
C GLN A 120 1.43 -3.63 14.40
N LYS A 121 2.51 -2.95 13.97
CA LYS A 121 2.76 -1.56 14.33
C LYS A 121 1.67 -0.62 13.78
N LEU A 122 1.02 0.11 14.69
CA LEU A 122 0.02 1.14 14.38
C LEU A 122 0.66 2.47 13.97
N ASP A 123 1.80 2.80 14.55
CA ASP A 123 2.60 3.96 14.19
C ASP A 123 3.74 3.56 13.26
N ARG A 124 3.85 4.29 12.14
CA ARG A 124 4.83 4.01 11.10
C ARG A 124 5.59 5.25 10.72
N GLU A 125 6.91 5.12 10.65
CA GLU A 125 7.75 6.05 9.93
C GLU A 125 7.75 5.65 8.45
N ILE A 126 7.14 6.48 7.60
CA ILE A 126 7.03 6.28 6.16
C ILE A 126 8.10 7.12 5.46
N THR A 127 8.92 6.47 4.64
CA THR A 127 9.93 7.14 3.84
C THR A 127 9.29 7.67 2.56
N VAL A 128 9.48 8.96 2.29
CA VAL A 128 9.03 9.64 1.08
C VAL A 128 10.25 9.88 0.19
N SER A 129 10.23 9.31 -1.01
CA SER A 129 11.36 9.37 -1.94
C SER A 129 10.91 9.82 -3.33
N LYS A 130 11.75 10.59 -4.02
CA LYS A 130 11.51 11.00 -5.41
C LYS A 130 12.35 10.17 -6.36
N PHE A 131 11.78 9.80 -7.50
CA PHE A 131 12.55 9.21 -8.59
C PHE A 131 13.64 10.17 -9.08
N VAL A 132 14.86 9.65 -9.26
CA VAL A 132 16.01 10.44 -9.75
C VAL A 132 16.39 10.02 -11.16
N ARG A 133 16.61 8.72 -11.36
CA ARG A 133 17.09 8.15 -12.63
C ARG A 133 16.89 6.65 -12.67
N GLU A 134 16.93 6.07 -13.87
CA GLU A 134 17.15 4.64 -14.03
C GLU A 134 18.65 4.36 -14.18
N VAL A 135 19.11 3.25 -13.60
CA VAL A 135 20.46 2.71 -13.83
C VAL A 135 20.36 1.27 -14.33
N GLY A 136 21.41 0.77 -14.99
CA GLY A 136 21.47 -0.58 -15.53
C GLY A 136 21.34 -0.64 -17.05
N SER A 137 21.49 -1.83 -17.61
CA SER A 137 21.33 -2.08 -19.06
C SER A 137 19.85 -2.14 -19.44
N ARG A 138 19.58 -2.20 -20.76
CA ARG A 138 18.21 -2.26 -21.33
C ARG A 138 17.33 -3.33 -20.67
N ASP A 139 17.90 -4.48 -20.34
CA ASP A 139 17.17 -5.63 -19.77
C ASP A 139 17.16 -5.66 -18.24
N ASN A 140 17.91 -4.78 -17.58
CA ASN A 140 18.08 -4.75 -16.12
C ASN A 140 17.97 -3.33 -15.57
N LYS A 141 17.01 -2.56 -16.08
CA LYS A 141 16.74 -1.21 -15.60
C LYS A 141 16.26 -1.25 -14.15
N ARG A 142 16.89 -0.44 -13.31
CA ARG A 142 16.56 -0.28 -11.90
C ARG A 142 16.28 1.19 -11.61
N PRO A 143 15.08 1.55 -11.15
CA PRO A 143 14.79 2.92 -10.76
C PRO A 143 15.54 3.26 -9.46
N VAL A 144 16.23 4.39 -9.46
CA VAL A 144 16.92 4.96 -8.30
C VAL A 144 16.09 6.10 -7.75
N TYR A 145 15.85 6.05 -6.44
CA TYR A 145 15.09 7.05 -5.71
C TYR A 145 16.02 7.79 -4.73
N LYS A 146 15.75 9.07 -4.50
CA LYS A 146 16.38 9.87 -3.44
C LYS A 146 15.34 10.13 -2.37
N THR A 147 15.66 9.76 -1.13
CA THR A 147 14.86 10.12 0.04
C THR A 147 14.75 11.62 0.15
N LEU A 148 13.53 12.12 0.27
CA LEU A 148 13.24 13.53 0.55
C LEU A 148 13.19 13.75 2.05
N PHE A 149 12.34 12.99 2.73
CA PHE A 149 12.15 13.04 4.17
C PHE A 149 11.47 11.74 4.64
N LYS A 150 11.35 11.58 5.95
CA LYS A 150 10.53 10.56 6.58
C LYS A 150 9.43 11.26 7.38
N LYS A 151 8.26 10.64 7.46
CA LYS A 151 7.13 11.22 8.18
C LYS A 151 6.33 10.13 8.90
N SER A 152 5.91 10.44 10.12
CA SER A 152 5.09 9.52 10.92
C SER A 152 3.64 9.48 10.43
N PHE A 153 3.06 8.29 10.44
CA PHE A 153 1.64 8.04 10.19
C PHE A 153 1.13 7.05 11.24
N SER A 154 0.04 7.43 11.91
CA SER A 154 -0.68 6.58 12.85
C SER A 154 -1.96 6.09 12.18
N ILE A 155 -2.20 4.78 12.20
CA ILE A 155 -3.44 4.20 11.67
C ILE A 155 -4.62 4.72 12.50
N PRO A 156 -5.63 5.38 11.90
CA PRO A 156 -6.75 5.95 12.65
C PRO A 156 -7.70 4.86 13.14
N SER A 157 -8.51 5.17 14.15
CA SER A 157 -9.67 4.33 14.52
C SER A 157 -10.74 4.34 13.44
N CYS A 158 -11.50 3.25 13.34
CA CYS A 158 -12.63 3.18 12.43
C CYS A 158 -13.77 4.11 12.89
N LEU A 159 -14.40 4.78 11.92
CA LEU A 159 -15.64 5.54 12.10
C LEU A 159 -16.86 4.62 12.06
#